data_AF-D6PJD3-F1
#
_entry.id   AF-D6PJD3-F1
#
_cell.length_a   1.000
_cell.length_b   1.000
_cell.length_c   1.000
_cell.angle_alpha   90.00
_cell.angle_beta   90.00
_cell.angle_gamma   90.00
#
_symmetry.space_group_name_H-M   'P 1'
#
loop_
_entity.id
_entity.type
_entity.pdbx_description
1 polymer ?
#
loop_
_entity_poly.entity_id
_entity_poly.type
_entity_poly.pdbx_seq_one_letter_code
_entity_poly.pdbx_strand_id
1 'polypeptide(L)'
;MAYKNATGKDEKIALTTDEISKRFENITDDEVRLMGFDPEMMHPKNLVFWHLPVLPPVDRPYVIADGMTCDDDITIQYQEIIKINNHLANPNTPQNKRQKYHQSIKFRVKALFDNSQNKAKHTNGRPFKGFKKRISGKEGQVRSNLMGKRVEEAARTVIGPDPTLKTGQIAIPPQVAKILTVTENINKYNLEEMQLLVDKDLCNVVTRGKSRINLKYATRTNGTILKEGDVVIRKKMKFEITDKGPWTIDFELQEGDKFKRDGKKKDIVLPGRKNFTLQIGDKLERQLRNGDIVLLNRQPTLHKGSMIAQTIVIRPGKTIRMPLAITSTFNADFDGDEMNIHVAQNHRSRTELHELSHAKHLLTSAQSSKSNLKIVQDSLLANYLMTKPGMNMTKSRFHNICCKSEWSISQINKKERRITRVLKKYNKDWSVYSGRGLFSMMLPDNFFYEKRTGANTDEPIVVIKEGTLLAGTISKSDLGGGHSSILRIMIKEYPVKVALEFIDNVQFLANEWLMYHGFSVGIKDCIATKEEEIKRAIDKCFMEATLAEQTTKNTAIKEARVNEALSKARDIGMKLAKDALRKDNNFISTVTSGSKGDFLTSHRSLD
;
A
#
# COMPACT_ATOMS: atom_id res chain seq x y z
N MET A 1 -44.11 -5.51 37.88
CA MET A 1 -45.05 -4.58 38.55
C MET A 1 -45.06 -4.96 40.02
N ALA A 2 -44.80 -4.01 40.92
CA ALA A 2 -44.88 -4.25 42.36
C ALA A 2 -46.34 -4.15 42.78
N TYR A 3 -46.86 -5.19 43.42
CA TYR A 3 -48.14 -5.13 44.14
C TYR A 3 -47.79 -4.83 45.60
N LYS A 4 -48.46 -3.83 46.19
CA LYS A 4 -48.37 -3.60 47.63
C LYS A 4 -49.34 -4.54 48.33
N ASN A 5 -48.83 -5.45 49.15
CA ASN A 5 -49.68 -6.25 50.02
C ASN A 5 -50.26 -5.38 51.15
N ALA A 6 -51.27 -5.89 51.87
CA ALA A 6 -51.94 -5.20 52.99
C ALA A 6 -50.99 -4.77 54.13
N THR A 7 -49.73 -5.22 54.12
CA THR A 7 -48.66 -4.88 55.07
C THR A 7 -47.62 -3.88 54.52
N GLY A 8 -47.84 -3.30 53.33
CA GLY A 8 -47.02 -2.22 52.78
C GLY A 8 -45.63 -2.61 52.23
N LYS A 9 -45.30 -3.90 52.16
CA LYS A 9 -44.06 -4.38 51.51
C LYS A 9 -44.31 -4.67 50.02
N ASP A 10 -43.41 -4.20 49.17
CA ASP A 10 -43.41 -4.46 47.73
C ASP A 10 -43.00 -5.91 47.45
N GLU A 11 -43.95 -6.78 47.12
CA GLU A 11 -43.66 -8.12 46.63
C GLU A 11 -43.42 -8.09 45.12
N LYS A 12 -42.25 -8.59 44.70
CA LYS A 12 -41.87 -8.71 43.29
C LYS A 12 -42.37 -10.06 42.77
N ILE A 13 -43.56 -10.07 42.17
CA ILE A 13 -44.06 -11.24 41.44
C ILE A 13 -43.30 -11.36 40.11
N ALA A 14 -42.62 -12.49 39.92
CA ALA A 14 -41.93 -12.79 38.67
C ALA A 14 -42.93 -13.37 37.65
N LEU A 15 -43.19 -12.64 36.56
CA LEU A 15 -44.04 -13.11 35.46
C LEU A 15 -43.43 -14.35 34.81
N THR A 16 -44.26 -15.37 34.58
CA THR A 16 -43.84 -16.57 33.86
C THR A 16 -43.82 -16.34 32.35
N THR A 17 -43.05 -17.15 31.61
CA THR A 17 -42.99 -17.04 30.14
C THR A 17 -44.33 -17.32 29.48
N ASP A 18 -45.15 -18.19 30.07
CA ASP A 18 -46.46 -18.56 29.54
C ASP A 18 -47.49 -17.44 29.73
N GLU A 19 -47.43 -16.74 30.88
CA GLU A 19 -48.22 -15.52 31.11
C GLU A 19 -47.87 -14.41 30.11
N ILE A 20 -46.58 -14.26 29.77
CA ILE A 20 -46.13 -13.28 28.77
C ILE A 20 -46.63 -13.66 27.38
N SER A 21 -46.54 -14.95 26.98
CA SER A 21 -47.06 -15.43 25.69
C SER A 21 -48.56 -15.15 25.55
N LYS A 22 -49.36 -15.51 26.57
CA LYS A 22 -50.81 -15.27 26.57
C LYS A 22 -51.15 -13.79 26.43
N ARG A 23 -50.38 -12.90 27.06
CA ARG A 23 -50.56 -11.45 26.91
C ARG A 23 -50.20 -10.97 25.51
N PHE A 24 -49.12 -11.50 24.92
CA PHE A 24 -48.70 -11.13 23.56
C PHE A 24 -49.59 -11.72 22.45
N GLU A 25 -50.27 -12.84 22.71
CA GLU A 25 -51.27 -13.43 21.81
C GLU A 25 -52.56 -12.62 21.78
N ASN A 26 -52.90 -11.93 22.88
CA ASN A 26 -54.10 -11.09 22.97
C ASN A 26 -53.94 -9.70 22.31
N ILE A 27 -52.74 -9.32 21.87
CA ILE A 27 -52.51 -8.05 21.17
C ILE A 27 -53.06 -8.19 19.75
N THR A 28 -53.93 -7.26 19.36
CA THR A 28 -54.54 -7.23 18.02
C THR A 28 -53.59 -6.65 16.98
N ASP A 29 -53.77 -7.03 15.70
CA ASP A 29 -52.92 -6.54 14.60
C ASP A 29 -52.94 -5.01 14.47
N ASP A 30 -54.06 -4.36 14.80
CA ASP A 30 -54.17 -2.89 14.78
C ASP A 30 -53.36 -2.23 15.91
N GLU A 31 -53.30 -2.85 17.09
CA GLU A 31 -52.42 -2.41 18.17
C GLU A 31 -50.94 -2.63 17.82
N VAL A 32 -50.61 -3.72 17.12
CA VAL A 32 -49.25 -3.98 16.61
C VAL A 32 -48.82 -2.89 15.61
N ARG A 33 -49.72 -2.51 14.70
CA ARG A 33 -49.50 -1.37 13.78
C ARG A 33 -49.33 -0.06 14.53
N LEU A 34 -50.14 0.18 15.56
CA LEU A 34 -50.03 1.37 16.40
C LEU A 34 -48.68 1.44 17.14
N MET A 35 -48.12 0.30 17.54
CA MET A 35 -46.77 0.20 18.11
C MET A 35 -45.64 0.42 17.09
N GLY A 36 -45.97 0.54 15.80
CA GLY A 36 -45.03 0.75 14.71
C GLY A 36 -44.44 -0.55 14.14
N PHE A 37 -45.06 -1.69 14.40
CA PHE A 37 -44.66 -2.97 13.83
C PHE A 37 -45.61 -3.40 12.71
N ASP A 38 -45.08 -4.16 11.75
CA ASP A 38 -45.88 -4.80 10.72
C ASP A 38 -46.38 -6.17 11.23
N PRO A 39 -47.69 -6.41 11.35
CA PRO A 39 -48.24 -7.66 11.89
C PRO A 39 -47.81 -8.92 11.13
N GLU A 40 -47.58 -8.82 9.81
CA GLU A 40 -47.16 -9.96 9.00
C GLU A 40 -45.69 -10.33 9.24
N MET A 41 -44.82 -9.32 9.36
CA MET A 41 -43.37 -9.51 9.51
C MET A 41 -42.96 -9.73 10.98
N MET A 42 -43.56 -9.00 11.92
CA MET A 42 -43.18 -9.05 13.33
C MET A 42 -44.36 -8.78 14.27
N HIS A 43 -45.06 -9.86 14.64
CA HIS A 43 -46.03 -9.85 15.72
C HIS A 43 -45.35 -10.10 17.08
N PRO A 44 -45.70 -9.39 18.18
CA PRO A 44 -45.09 -9.58 19.52
C PRO A 44 -45.10 -11.02 20.04
N LYS A 45 -46.14 -11.80 19.69
CA LYS A 45 -46.21 -13.26 19.96
C LYS A 45 -44.97 -14.04 19.49
N ASN A 46 -44.32 -13.60 18.41
CA ASN A 46 -43.13 -14.25 17.82
C ASN A 46 -41.83 -13.93 18.58
N LEU A 47 -41.84 -13.00 19.55
CA LEU A 47 -40.68 -12.70 20.40
C LEU A 47 -40.42 -13.79 21.45
N VAL A 48 -41.41 -14.62 21.74
CA VAL A 48 -41.30 -15.78 22.63
C VAL A 48 -40.91 -17.00 21.79
N PHE A 49 -39.70 -17.52 22.01
CA PHE A 49 -39.20 -18.68 21.27
C PHE A 49 -39.87 -19.98 21.74
N TRP A 50 -40.81 -20.50 20.94
CA TRP A 50 -41.32 -21.87 21.06
C TRP A 50 -40.48 -22.87 20.24
N HIS A 51 -39.94 -22.41 19.12
CA HIS A 51 -39.13 -23.19 18.20
C HIS A 51 -37.78 -22.49 18.01
N LEU A 52 -36.68 -23.21 18.23
CA LEU A 52 -35.33 -22.68 18.02
C LEU A 52 -34.78 -23.24 16.69
N PRO A 53 -34.55 -22.39 15.67
CA PRO A 53 -33.94 -22.85 14.43
C PRO A 53 -32.50 -23.31 14.68
N VAL A 54 -32.15 -24.48 14.12
CA VAL A 54 -30.81 -25.07 14.19
C VAL A 54 -30.06 -24.75 12.91
N LEU A 55 -28.88 -24.12 13.04
CA LEU A 55 -28.06 -23.81 11.87
C LEU A 55 -27.54 -25.08 11.18
N PRO A 56 -27.43 -25.08 9.84
CA PRO A 56 -26.84 -26.19 9.11
C PRO A 56 -25.34 -26.35 9.42
N PRO A 57 -24.74 -27.53 9.18
CA PRO A 57 -23.32 -27.79 9.50
C PRO A 57 -22.33 -26.82 8.85
N VAL A 58 -22.67 -26.24 7.69
CA VAL A 58 -21.81 -25.26 6.98
C VAL A 58 -21.55 -23.99 7.80
N ASP A 59 -22.48 -23.60 8.67
CA ASP A 59 -22.35 -22.41 9.54
C ASP A 59 -21.71 -22.71 10.90
N ARG A 60 -21.49 -23.99 11.20
CA ARG A 60 -20.88 -24.52 12.43
C ARG A 60 -19.92 -25.67 12.11
N PRO A 61 -18.88 -25.42 11.31
CA PRO A 61 -17.98 -26.46 10.83
C PRO A 61 -17.21 -27.08 12.00
N TYR A 62 -17.01 -28.40 11.95
CA TYR A 62 -16.10 -29.10 12.85
C TYR A 62 -14.68 -29.02 12.28
N VAL A 63 -13.68 -29.07 13.18
CA VAL A 63 -12.26 -29.06 12.82
C VAL A 63 -11.66 -30.38 13.27
N ILE A 64 -10.90 -31.04 12.39
CA ILE A 64 -10.13 -32.23 12.76
C ILE A 64 -8.73 -31.77 13.14
N ALA A 65 -8.33 -31.98 14.39
CA ALA A 65 -6.98 -31.71 14.89
C ALA A 65 -6.45 -32.99 15.56
N ASP A 66 -5.23 -33.41 15.20
CA ASP A 66 -4.57 -34.59 15.76
C ASP A 66 -5.42 -35.89 15.71
N GLY A 67 -6.21 -36.06 14.65
CA GLY A 67 -7.10 -37.22 14.47
C GLY A 67 -8.37 -37.19 15.34
N MET A 68 -8.56 -36.16 16.17
CA MET A 68 -9.78 -35.92 16.94
C MET A 68 -10.67 -34.86 16.27
N THR A 69 -11.98 -35.10 16.28
CA THR A 69 -12.98 -34.15 15.79
C THR A 69 -13.34 -33.16 16.89
N CYS A 70 -13.02 -31.88 16.68
CA CYS A 70 -13.44 -30.78 17.53
C CYS A 70 -14.68 -30.09 16.93
N ASP A 71 -15.82 -30.23 17.59
CA ASP A 71 -17.07 -29.57 17.21
C ASP A 71 -17.05 -28.07 17.53
N ASP A 72 -17.81 -27.29 16.75
CA ASP A 72 -17.99 -25.86 16.96
C ASP A 72 -18.75 -25.56 18.28
N ASP A 73 -18.43 -24.40 18.90
CA ASP A 73 -19.06 -23.91 20.13
C ASP A 73 -20.61 -23.90 20.08
N ILE A 74 -21.20 -23.59 18.91
CA ILE A 74 -22.66 -23.59 18.70
C ILE A 74 -23.21 -25.01 18.74
N THR A 75 -22.53 -25.98 18.11
CA THR A 75 -22.93 -27.39 18.12
C THR A 75 -22.98 -27.94 19.55
N ILE A 76 -21.97 -27.61 20.36
CA ILE A 76 -21.92 -28.00 21.77
C ILE A 76 -23.09 -27.36 22.56
N GLN A 77 -23.40 -26.08 22.30
CA GLN A 77 -24.58 -25.44 22.93
C GLN A 77 -25.90 -26.10 22.52
N TYR A 78 -26.08 -26.46 21.25
CA TYR A 78 -27.28 -27.15 20.79
C TYR A 78 -27.45 -28.52 21.46
N GLN A 79 -26.37 -29.31 21.58
CA GLN A 79 -26.41 -30.60 22.27
C GLN A 79 -26.89 -30.44 23.73
N GLU A 80 -26.38 -29.45 24.45
CA GLU A 80 -26.80 -29.17 25.84
C GLU A 80 -28.27 -28.70 25.94
N ILE A 81 -28.72 -27.87 25.00
CA ILE A 81 -30.13 -27.44 24.93
C ILE A 81 -31.05 -28.64 24.68
N ILE A 82 -30.70 -29.52 23.74
CA ILE A 82 -31.49 -30.73 23.41
C ILE A 82 -31.56 -31.68 24.62
N LYS A 83 -30.43 -31.93 25.30
CA LYS A 83 -30.40 -32.76 26.52
C LYS A 83 -31.36 -32.22 27.59
N ILE A 84 -31.30 -30.91 27.89
CA ILE A 84 -32.19 -30.28 28.88
C ILE A 84 -33.65 -30.36 28.42
N ASN A 85 -33.92 -30.15 27.14
CA ASN A 85 -35.27 -30.22 26.58
C ASN A 85 -35.88 -31.63 26.71
N ASN A 86 -35.09 -32.68 26.43
CA ASN A 86 -35.52 -34.07 26.59
C ASN A 86 -35.81 -34.42 28.07
N HIS A 87 -35.05 -33.88 29.02
CA HIS A 87 -35.35 -34.02 30.45
C HIS A 87 -36.64 -33.30 30.85
N LEU A 88 -36.92 -32.12 30.29
CA LEU A 88 -38.16 -31.38 30.52
C LEU A 88 -39.38 -32.08 29.90
N ALA A 89 -39.20 -32.82 28.80
CA ALA A 89 -40.25 -33.59 28.15
C ALA A 89 -40.64 -34.87 28.93
N ASN A 90 -39.76 -35.39 29.79
CA ASN A 90 -40.03 -36.62 30.55
C ASN A 90 -40.99 -36.35 31.73
N PRO A 91 -42.19 -36.98 31.79
CA PRO A 91 -43.21 -36.72 32.80
C PRO A 91 -42.80 -37.14 34.22
N ASN A 92 -41.81 -38.03 34.35
CA ASN A 92 -41.33 -38.55 35.65
C ASN A 92 -40.37 -37.59 36.36
N THR A 93 -40.15 -36.38 35.85
CA THR A 93 -39.20 -35.43 36.43
C THR A 93 -39.81 -34.67 37.62
N PRO A 94 -39.19 -34.71 38.83
CA PRO A 94 -39.67 -33.98 39.99
C PRO A 94 -39.78 -32.46 39.74
N GLN A 95 -40.82 -31.83 40.28
CA GLN A 95 -41.13 -30.41 40.05
C GLN A 95 -39.98 -29.45 40.40
N ASN A 96 -39.24 -29.75 41.48
CA ASN A 96 -38.03 -28.99 41.87
C ASN A 96 -36.90 -29.08 40.82
N LYS A 97 -36.71 -30.25 40.19
CA LYS A 97 -35.73 -30.42 39.10
C LYS A 97 -36.20 -29.74 37.83
N ARG A 98 -37.51 -29.79 37.54
CA ARG A 98 -38.13 -29.13 36.39
C ARG A 98 -37.90 -27.61 36.41
N GLN A 99 -38.06 -26.96 37.56
CA GLN A 99 -37.79 -25.53 37.71
C GLN A 99 -36.32 -25.17 37.45
N LYS A 100 -35.37 -26.00 37.91
CA LYS A 100 -33.93 -25.84 37.62
C LYS A 100 -33.62 -26.01 36.13
N TYR A 101 -34.21 -27.00 35.47
CA TYR A 101 -34.06 -27.19 34.02
C TYR A 101 -34.64 -26.03 33.21
N HIS A 102 -35.77 -25.44 33.63
CA HIS A 102 -36.33 -24.23 33.00
C HIS A 102 -35.40 -23.01 33.14
N GLN A 103 -34.71 -22.84 34.27
CA GLN A 103 -33.71 -21.78 34.41
C GLN A 103 -32.46 -22.06 33.55
N SER A 104 -32.04 -23.33 33.49
CA SER A 104 -30.88 -23.76 32.70
C SER A 104 -31.10 -23.58 31.20
N ILE A 105 -32.27 -23.97 30.65
CA ILE A 105 -32.57 -23.81 29.22
C ILE A 105 -32.62 -22.32 28.84
N LYS A 106 -33.24 -21.46 29.68
CA LYS A 106 -33.24 -20.00 29.49
C LYS A 106 -31.82 -19.44 29.46
N PHE A 107 -30.96 -19.91 30.35
CA PHE A 107 -29.56 -19.50 30.39
C PHE A 107 -28.78 -19.96 29.14
N ARG A 108 -28.94 -21.21 28.70
CA ARG A 108 -28.25 -21.76 27.52
C ARG A 108 -28.70 -21.09 26.23
N VAL A 109 -30.01 -20.89 26.04
CA VAL A 109 -30.55 -20.15 24.89
C VAL A 109 -30.05 -18.70 24.90
N LYS A 110 -30.06 -18.03 26.06
CA LYS A 110 -29.49 -16.68 26.18
C LYS A 110 -28.01 -16.65 25.80
N ALA A 111 -27.22 -17.60 26.30
CA ALA A 111 -25.79 -17.69 26.01
C ALA A 111 -25.47 -18.01 24.54
N LEU A 112 -26.36 -18.72 23.84
CA LEU A 112 -26.24 -18.99 22.41
C LEU A 112 -26.28 -17.67 21.60
N PHE A 113 -27.20 -16.77 21.92
CA PHE A 113 -27.32 -15.46 21.25
C PHE A 113 -26.29 -14.44 21.78
N ASP A 114 -26.22 -14.25 23.10
CA ASP A 114 -25.37 -13.26 23.75
C ASP A 114 -24.69 -13.81 25.01
N ASN A 115 -23.41 -14.17 24.86
CA ASN A 115 -22.50 -14.52 25.96
C ASN A 115 -21.48 -13.41 26.24
N SER A 116 -21.84 -12.13 26.08
CA SER A 116 -20.94 -11.00 26.35
C SER A 116 -20.41 -10.96 27.80
N GLN A 117 -21.19 -11.48 28.75
CA GLN A 117 -20.80 -11.60 30.15
C GLN A 117 -19.89 -12.81 30.46
N ASN A 118 -19.52 -13.63 29.45
CA ASN A 118 -18.66 -14.81 29.57
C ASN A 118 -19.07 -15.79 30.69
N LYS A 119 -20.38 -15.89 30.97
CA LYS A 119 -20.93 -16.76 32.03
C LYS A 119 -21.00 -18.22 31.60
N ALA A 120 -21.27 -18.47 30.31
CA ALA A 120 -21.21 -19.81 29.76
C ALA A 120 -19.77 -20.11 29.30
N LYS A 121 -19.16 -21.14 29.87
CA LYS A 121 -17.79 -21.57 29.59
C LYS A 121 -17.75 -23.07 29.28
N HIS A 122 -16.79 -23.47 28.45
CA HIS A 122 -16.42 -24.87 28.25
C HIS A 122 -15.86 -25.46 29.56
N THR A 123 -15.74 -26.79 29.61
CA THR A 123 -15.06 -27.52 30.70
C THR A 123 -13.64 -26.99 30.94
N ASN A 124 -12.98 -26.50 29.88
CA ASN A 124 -11.62 -25.97 29.91
C ASN A 124 -11.56 -24.47 30.32
N GLY A 125 -12.68 -23.88 30.78
CA GLY A 125 -12.74 -22.49 31.25
C GLY A 125 -12.83 -21.41 30.15
N ARG A 126 -12.59 -21.75 28.88
CA ARG A 126 -12.80 -20.85 27.73
C ARG A 126 -14.29 -20.47 27.60
N PRO A 127 -14.65 -19.19 27.35
CA PRO A 127 -16.05 -18.80 27.13
C PRO A 127 -16.54 -19.22 25.73
N PHE A 128 -17.81 -19.62 25.62
CA PHE A 128 -18.43 -19.95 24.33
C PHE A 128 -18.61 -18.71 23.45
N LYS A 129 -18.32 -18.85 22.14
CA LYS A 129 -18.56 -17.79 21.15
C LYS A 129 -19.99 -17.90 20.57
N GLY A 130 -20.94 -17.21 21.21
CA GLY A 130 -22.31 -17.06 20.72
C GLY A 130 -22.45 -16.16 19.47
N PHE A 131 -23.65 -16.08 18.91
CA PHE A 131 -23.93 -15.42 17.63
C PHE A 131 -23.51 -13.95 17.60
N LYS A 132 -23.85 -13.17 18.64
CA LYS A 132 -23.50 -11.74 18.70
C LYS A 132 -22.00 -11.50 18.54
N LYS A 133 -21.15 -12.31 19.19
CA LYS A 133 -19.68 -12.19 19.11
C LYS A 133 -19.10 -12.70 17.79
N ARG A 134 -19.83 -13.56 17.06
CA ARG A 134 -19.44 -13.97 15.70
C ARG A 134 -19.75 -12.89 14.69
N ILE A 135 -20.87 -12.18 14.84
CA ILE A 135 -21.30 -11.16 13.89
C ILE A 135 -20.60 -9.82 14.16
N SER A 136 -20.60 -9.39 15.42
CA SER A 136 -20.08 -8.09 15.86
C SER A 136 -18.61 -8.15 16.32
N GLY A 137 -17.95 -6.98 16.35
CA GLY A 137 -16.56 -6.84 16.78
C GLY A 137 -15.59 -6.64 15.62
N LYS A 138 -14.29 -6.48 15.95
CA LYS A 138 -13.21 -6.31 14.96
C LYS A 138 -12.98 -7.58 14.16
N GLU A 139 -12.96 -8.73 14.83
CA GLU A 139 -12.85 -10.08 14.23
C GLU A 139 -14.23 -10.70 13.91
N GLY A 140 -15.29 -9.90 13.95
CA GLY A 140 -16.63 -10.36 13.59
C GLY A 140 -16.75 -10.55 12.07
N GLN A 141 -17.68 -11.41 11.65
CA GLN A 141 -17.98 -11.70 10.24
C GLN A 141 -18.23 -10.43 9.42
N VAL A 142 -18.92 -9.44 9.98
CA VAL A 142 -19.23 -8.19 9.26
C VAL A 142 -17.97 -7.40 8.94
N ARG A 143 -17.09 -7.15 9.92
CA ARG A 143 -15.89 -6.32 9.69
C ARG A 143 -14.76 -7.10 9.01
N SER A 144 -14.53 -8.35 9.43
CA SER A 144 -13.39 -9.15 8.96
C SER A 144 -13.63 -9.88 7.64
N ASN A 145 -14.88 -10.18 7.27
CA ASN A 145 -15.14 -10.97 6.06
C ASN A 145 -15.93 -10.18 5.01
N LEU A 146 -16.86 -9.30 5.42
CA LEU A 146 -17.60 -8.45 4.49
C LEU A 146 -16.87 -7.14 4.17
N MET A 147 -16.42 -6.39 5.19
CA MET A 147 -15.79 -5.07 4.97
C MET A 147 -14.32 -5.16 4.53
N GLY A 148 -13.55 -6.15 5.00
CA GLY A 148 -12.14 -6.27 4.67
C GLY A 148 -11.67 -7.72 4.66
N LYS A 149 -11.63 -8.33 3.47
CA LYS A 149 -11.22 -9.72 3.27
C LYS A 149 -9.81 -9.86 2.73
N ARG A 150 -9.20 -11.03 2.93
CA ARG A 150 -8.01 -11.45 2.17
C ARG A 150 -8.40 -11.62 0.70
N VAL A 151 -7.50 -11.21 -0.20
CA VAL A 151 -7.73 -11.21 -1.64
C VAL A 151 -6.63 -11.97 -2.35
N GLU A 152 -7.01 -12.67 -3.40
CA GLU A 152 -6.09 -13.33 -4.35
C GLU A 152 -5.49 -12.29 -5.31
N GLU A 153 -4.49 -12.71 -6.09
CA GLU A 153 -3.82 -11.86 -7.11
C GLU A 153 -3.25 -10.56 -6.53
N ALA A 154 -2.66 -10.70 -5.35
CA ALA A 154 -1.98 -9.66 -4.63
C ALA A 154 -0.59 -10.11 -4.18
N ALA A 155 0.34 -9.16 -4.10
CA ALA A 155 1.69 -9.40 -3.60
C ALA A 155 2.10 -8.29 -2.62
N ARG A 156 3.06 -8.59 -1.75
CA ARG A 156 3.66 -7.63 -0.81
C ARG A 156 5.16 -7.84 -0.77
N THR A 157 5.92 -6.76 -0.87
CA THR A 157 7.38 -6.78 -0.67
C THR A 157 7.86 -5.39 -0.27
N VAL A 158 9.11 -5.32 0.15
CA VAL A 158 9.82 -4.09 0.52
C VAL A 158 9.94 -3.16 -0.68
N ILE A 159 9.81 -1.86 -0.43
CA ILE A 159 9.99 -0.81 -1.45
C ILE A 159 11.42 -0.27 -1.49
N GLY A 160 11.84 0.16 -2.68
CA GLY A 160 13.11 0.85 -2.91
C GLY A 160 12.97 2.04 -3.86
N PRO A 161 13.93 2.98 -3.83
CA PRO A 161 13.94 4.09 -4.76
C PRO A 161 14.45 3.61 -6.14
N ASP A 162 13.88 4.16 -7.21
CA ASP A 162 14.47 4.06 -8.54
C ASP A 162 14.32 5.40 -9.28
N PRO A 163 15.41 6.17 -9.43
CA PRO A 163 15.37 7.48 -10.08
C PRO A 163 15.27 7.38 -11.61
N THR A 164 15.33 6.19 -12.20
CA THR A 164 15.24 5.98 -13.67
C THR A 164 13.82 5.69 -14.15
N LEU A 165 12.89 5.45 -13.22
CA LEU A 165 11.49 5.21 -13.52
C LEU A 165 10.74 6.52 -13.73
N LYS A 166 9.78 6.48 -14.65
CA LYS A 166 8.81 7.57 -14.82
C LYS A 166 7.82 7.59 -13.66
N THR A 167 7.25 8.76 -13.39
CA THR A 167 6.31 8.98 -12.27
C THR A 167 5.05 8.11 -12.36
N GLY A 168 4.64 7.73 -13.58
CA GLY A 168 3.54 6.81 -13.87
C GLY A 168 3.90 5.32 -13.92
N GLN A 169 5.13 4.97 -13.52
CA GLN A 169 5.65 3.61 -13.60
C GLN A 169 6.11 3.09 -12.25
N ILE A 170 6.09 1.76 -12.11
CA ILE A 170 6.68 1.07 -10.98
C ILE A 170 7.46 -0.15 -11.44
N ALA A 171 8.59 -0.41 -10.78
CA ALA A 171 9.36 -1.62 -11.01
C ALA A 171 8.85 -2.77 -10.14
N ILE A 172 8.62 -3.92 -10.77
CA ILE A 172 8.23 -5.16 -10.08
C ILE A 172 9.32 -6.22 -10.26
N PRO A 173 9.63 -7.01 -9.22
CA PRO A 173 10.49 -8.18 -9.31
C PRO A 173 10.02 -9.22 -10.33
N PRO A 174 10.92 -9.91 -11.06
CA PRO A 174 10.51 -10.94 -12.02
C PRO A 174 9.82 -12.14 -11.35
N GLN A 175 10.13 -12.39 -10.07
CA GLN A 175 9.49 -13.45 -9.29
C GLN A 175 8.00 -13.16 -9.06
N VAL A 176 7.67 -11.92 -8.69
CA VAL A 176 6.29 -11.48 -8.51
C VAL A 176 5.54 -11.51 -9.84
N ALA A 177 6.18 -11.06 -10.92
CA ALA A 177 5.57 -11.04 -12.25
C ALA A 177 5.24 -12.45 -12.80
N LYS A 178 6.01 -13.47 -12.44
CA LYS A 178 5.76 -14.88 -12.82
C LYS A 178 4.60 -15.51 -12.04
N ILE A 179 4.37 -15.06 -10.81
CA ILE A 179 3.33 -15.61 -9.93
C ILE A 179 1.98 -14.97 -10.23
N LEU A 180 1.95 -13.64 -10.28
CA LEU A 180 0.72 -12.88 -10.52
C LEU A 180 0.29 -12.99 -11.98
N THR A 181 -1.01 -13.07 -12.20
CA THR A 181 -1.58 -13.27 -13.53
C THR A 181 -2.60 -12.21 -13.89
N VAL A 182 -2.79 -12.02 -15.20
CA VAL A 182 -3.87 -11.23 -15.77
C VAL A 182 -4.69 -12.14 -16.66
N THR A 183 -6.00 -12.15 -16.42
CA THR A 183 -6.95 -12.86 -17.26
C THR A 183 -7.24 -12.07 -18.55
N GLU A 184 -6.95 -12.66 -19.70
CA GLU A 184 -7.31 -12.14 -21.02
C GLU A 184 -8.31 -13.07 -21.71
N ASN A 185 -9.30 -12.49 -22.37
CA ASN A 185 -10.22 -13.25 -23.22
C ASN A 185 -9.61 -13.39 -24.61
N ILE A 186 -9.58 -14.60 -25.15
CA ILE A 186 -9.05 -14.87 -26.49
C ILE A 186 -10.07 -14.47 -27.55
N ASN A 187 -9.64 -13.56 -28.40
CA ASN A 187 -10.35 -12.97 -29.52
C ASN A 187 -9.54 -13.17 -30.81
N LYS A 188 -10.14 -12.84 -31.95
CA LYS A 188 -9.46 -12.91 -33.26
C LYS A 188 -8.16 -12.09 -33.32
N TYR A 189 -8.11 -10.96 -32.62
CA TYR A 189 -6.99 -10.02 -32.68
C TYR A 189 -5.78 -10.42 -31.82
N ASN A 190 -5.99 -11.16 -30.72
CA ASN A 190 -4.92 -11.50 -29.77
C ASN A 190 -4.54 -12.99 -29.81
N LEU A 191 -5.25 -13.82 -30.60
CA LEU A 191 -5.03 -15.26 -30.64
C LEU A 191 -3.57 -15.63 -30.92
N GLU A 192 -2.96 -15.03 -31.94
CA GLU A 192 -1.58 -15.31 -32.35
C GLU A 192 -0.58 -14.89 -31.25
N GLU A 193 -0.76 -13.70 -30.68
CA GLU A 193 0.09 -13.18 -29.61
C GLU A 193 0.00 -14.06 -28.35
N MET A 194 -1.21 -14.46 -27.97
CA MET A 194 -1.45 -15.30 -26.79
C MET A 194 -0.96 -16.74 -26.99
N GLN A 195 -1.10 -17.29 -28.20
CA GLN A 195 -0.55 -18.60 -28.55
C GLN A 195 0.98 -18.60 -28.39
N LEU A 196 1.64 -17.54 -28.87
CA LEU A 196 3.08 -17.36 -28.70
C LEU A 196 3.49 -17.23 -27.22
N LEU A 197 2.66 -16.67 -26.35
CA LEU A 197 2.91 -16.64 -24.90
C LEU A 197 2.77 -18.03 -24.26
N VAL A 198 1.79 -18.82 -24.68
CA VAL A 198 1.64 -20.23 -24.27
C VAL A 198 2.86 -21.03 -24.72
N ASP A 199 3.31 -20.84 -25.96
CA ASP A 199 4.51 -21.45 -26.53
C ASP A 199 5.82 -20.93 -25.91
N LYS A 200 5.77 -19.89 -25.07
CA LYS A 200 6.91 -19.43 -24.26
C LYS A 200 6.81 -19.83 -22.79
N ASP A 201 5.81 -20.63 -22.40
CA ASP A 201 5.51 -21.01 -21.02
C ASP A 201 5.32 -19.78 -20.09
N LEU A 202 4.78 -18.68 -20.62
CA LEU A 202 4.49 -17.44 -19.87
C LEU A 202 3.03 -17.35 -19.41
N CYS A 203 2.31 -18.48 -19.43
CA CYS A 203 0.91 -18.58 -19.08
C CYS A 203 0.70 -19.75 -18.12
N ASN A 204 -0.21 -19.57 -17.16
CA ASN A 204 -0.39 -20.51 -16.08
C ASN A 204 -1.61 -21.42 -16.32
N VAL A 205 -2.74 -20.85 -16.71
CA VAL A 205 -4.02 -21.56 -16.81
C VAL A 205 -4.85 -21.08 -17.99
N VAL A 206 -5.57 -22.01 -18.62
CA VAL A 206 -6.63 -21.74 -19.61
C VAL A 206 -7.96 -22.22 -19.04
N THR A 207 -8.98 -21.36 -19.09
CA THR A 207 -10.35 -21.75 -18.78
C THR A 207 -11.16 -21.81 -20.06
N ARG A 208 -11.65 -23.01 -20.40
CA ARG A 208 -12.51 -23.30 -21.56
C ARG A 208 -13.89 -23.71 -21.06
N GLY A 209 -14.86 -22.80 -21.14
CA GLY A 209 -16.19 -23.01 -20.57
C GLY A 209 -16.14 -23.20 -19.05
N LYS A 210 -16.44 -24.41 -18.57
CA LYS A 210 -16.36 -24.79 -17.13
C LYS A 210 -15.04 -25.49 -16.76
N SER A 211 -14.23 -25.87 -17.73
CA SER A 211 -13.00 -26.64 -17.51
C SER A 211 -11.82 -25.70 -17.31
N ARG A 212 -11.11 -25.84 -16.19
CA ARG A 212 -9.85 -25.14 -15.90
C ARG A 212 -8.68 -26.07 -16.19
N ILE A 213 -7.87 -25.71 -17.17
CA ILE A 213 -6.74 -26.50 -17.68
C ILE A 213 -5.45 -25.81 -17.25
N ASN A 214 -4.65 -26.49 -16.43
CA ASN A 214 -3.34 -25.98 -16.04
C ASN A 214 -2.32 -26.26 -17.16
N LEU A 215 -1.76 -25.19 -17.72
CA LEU A 215 -0.88 -25.28 -18.88
C LEU A 215 0.42 -26.02 -18.56
N LYS A 216 0.93 -25.93 -17.32
CA LYS A 216 2.14 -26.63 -16.89
C LYS A 216 2.07 -28.15 -17.15
N TYR A 217 0.88 -28.74 -17.01
CA TYR A 217 0.64 -30.16 -17.26
C TYR A 217 0.07 -30.45 -18.65
N ALA A 218 -0.57 -29.47 -19.28
CA ALA A 218 -1.17 -29.65 -20.60
C ALA A 218 -0.15 -29.55 -21.75
N THR A 219 0.88 -28.71 -21.59
CA THR A 219 1.95 -28.50 -22.58
C THR A 219 3.15 -29.41 -22.39
N ARG A 220 3.23 -30.14 -21.27
CA ARG A 220 4.35 -31.01 -20.94
C ARG A 220 3.87 -32.43 -20.68
N THR A 221 4.60 -33.39 -21.22
CA THR A 221 4.44 -34.78 -20.85
C THR A 221 5.51 -35.07 -19.80
N ASN A 222 5.11 -35.48 -18.58
CA ASN A 222 6.04 -35.67 -17.46
C ASN A 222 6.99 -36.88 -17.63
N GLY A 223 6.92 -37.57 -18.78
CA GLY A 223 7.64 -38.80 -19.04
C GLY A 223 7.27 -39.93 -18.08
N THR A 224 7.82 -41.12 -18.32
CA THR A 224 7.67 -42.26 -17.40
C THR A 224 8.65 -42.11 -16.23
N ILE A 225 8.15 -41.92 -15.01
CA ILE A 225 8.97 -41.94 -13.78
C ILE A 225 9.27 -43.40 -13.41
N LEU A 226 10.55 -43.76 -13.34
CA LEU A 226 11.02 -45.06 -12.88
C LEU A 226 10.89 -45.16 -11.34
N LYS A 227 10.55 -46.35 -10.86
CA LYS A 227 10.44 -46.69 -9.43
C LYS A 227 11.45 -47.79 -9.09
N GLU A 228 11.77 -47.91 -7.82
CA GLU A 228 12.58 -49.03 -7.31
C GLU A 228 12.00 -50.38 -7.76
N GLY A 229 12.86 -51.25 -8.32
CA GLY A 229 12.46 -52.55 -8.88
C GLY A 229 12.04 -52.54 -10.36
N ASP A 230 12.05 -51.39 -11.03
CA ASP A 230 11.83 -51.33 -12.49
C ASP A 230 13.07 -51.85 -13.27
N VAL A 231 12.81 -52.59 -14.36
CA VAL A 231 13.86 -53.08 -15.28
C VAL A 231 13.76 -52.33 -16.61
N VAL A 232 14.76 -51.53 -16.97
CA VAL A 232 14.87 -50.86 -18.28
C VAL A 232 15.69 -51.71 -19.25
N ILE A 233 15.22 -51.84 -20.49
CA ILE A 233 15.82 -52.65 -21.55
C ILE A 233 16.24 -51.73 -22.70
N ARG A 234 17.55 -51.60 -22.93
CA ARG A 234 18.15 -50.81 -24.03
C ARG A 234 18.98 -51.71 -24.94
N LYS A 235 18.57 -51.86 -26.21
CA LYS A 235 19.30 -52.61 -27.26
C LYS A 235 19.91 -53.96 -26.80
N LYS A 236 19.17 -54.71 -25.94
CA LYS A 236 19.49 -56.02 -25.29
C LYS A 236 20.17 -55.98 -23.91
N MET A 237 20.60 -54.84 -23.41
CA MET A 237 21.06 -54.70 -22.02
C MET A 237 19.89 -54.43 -21.07
N LYS A 238 19.91 -55.03 -19.88
CA LYS A 238 18.91 -54.83 -18.82
C LYS A 238 19.55 -54.05 -17.68
N PHE A 239 18.86 -53.01 -17.24
CA PHE A 239 19.25 -52.16 -16.11
C PHE A 239 18.16 -52.25 -15.05
N GLU A 240 18.51 -52.67 -13.84
CA GLU A 240 17.61 -52.72 -12.69
C GLU A 240 17.82 -51.47 -11.82
N ILE A 241 16.72 -50.79 -11.49
CA ILE A 241 16.75 -49.60 -10.65
C ILE A 241 16.72 -50.03 -9.19
N THR A 242 17.86 -49.96 -8.51
CA THR A 242 18.00 -50.22 -7.06
C THR A 242 18.22 -48.91 -6.32
N ASP A 243 17.33 -48.55 -5.41
CA ASP A 243 17.36 -47.24 -4.73
C ASP A 243 18.07 -47.34 -3.38
N LYS A 244 19.40 -47.28 -3.35
CA LYS A 244 20.20 -47.14 -2.11
C LYS A 244 21.47 -46.34 -2.30
N GLY A 245 21.38 -45.01 -2.36
CA GLY A 245 22.52 -44.14 -2.00
C GLY A 245 22.40 -42.67 -2.38
N PRO A 246 23.16 -41.76 -1.70
CA PRO A 246 23.13 -40.31 -1.94
C PRO A 246 23.79 -39.87 -3.27
N TRP A 247 24.35 -40.81 -4.03
CA TRP A 247 25.07 -40.58 -5.29
C TRP A 247 24.55 -41.50 -6.42
N THR A 248 23.23 -41.71 -6.46
CA THR A 248 22.61 -42.50 -7.52
C THR A 248 22.58 -41.68 -8.80
N ILE A 249 23.20 -42.20 -9.86
CA ILE A 249 23.22 -41.60 -11.19
C ILE A 249 21.77 -41.50 -11.67
N ASP A 250 21.30 -40.29 -11.98
CA ASP A 250 20.01 -40.08 -12.66
C ASP A 250 19.99 -40.91 -13.94
N PHE A 251 19.28 -42.04 -13.94
CA PHE A 251 19.21 -42.92 -15.11
C PHE A 251 18.31 -42.26 -16.16
N GLU A 252 18.92 -41.60 -17.15
CA GLU A 252 18.20 -40.94 -18.24
C GLU A 252 17.65 -41.96 -19.26
N LEU A 253 16.33 -41.96 -19.43
CA LEU A 253 15.62 -42.75 -20.43
C LEU A 253 15.90 -42.20 -21.84
N GLN A 254 16.21 -43.09 -22.78
CA GLN A 254 16.49 -42.76 -24.18
C GLN A 254 15.38 -43.23 -25.11
N GLU A 255 15.32 -42.63 -26.30
CA GLU A 255 14.33 -42.96 -27.32
C GLU A 255 14.54 -44.41 -27.82
N GLY A 256 13.53 -45.26 -27.61
CA GLY A 256 13.57 -46.70 -27.94
C GLY A 256 13.80 -47.63 -26.74
N ASP A 257 13.99 -47.10 -25.52
CA ASP A 257 14.03 -47.91 -24.30
C ASP A 257 12.65 -48.51 -23.98
N LYS A 258 12.63 -49.73 -23.43
CA LYS A 258 11.40 -50.37 -22.92
C LYS A 258 11.58 -50.70 -21.45
N PHE A 259 10.56 -50.50 -20.62
CA PHE A 259 10.66 -50.84 -19.21
C PHE A 259 9.66 -51.94 -18.81
N LYS A 260 10.02 -52.70 -17.78
CA LYS A 260 9.14 -53.67 -17.12
C LYS A 260 8.91 -53.24 -15.67
N ARG A 261 7.65 -53.17 -15.28
CA ARG A 261 7.20 -53.01 -13.89
C ARG A 261 6.31 -54.19 -13.54
N ASP A 262 6.62 -54.90 -12.45
CA ASP A 262 5.91 -56.10 -12.01
C ASP A 262 5.76 -57.17 -13.12
N GLY A 263 6.83 -57.38 -13.89
CA GLY A 263 6.88 -58.39 -14.97
C GLY A 263 6.17 -58.01 -16.29
N LYS A 264 5.34 -56.95 -16.32
CA LYS A 264 4.65 -56.48 -17.53
C LYS A 264 5.47 -55.44 -18.29
N LYS A 265 5.58 -55.61 -19.61
CA LYS A 265 6.21 -54.63 -20.50
C LYS A 265 5.30 -53.41 -20.66
N LYS A 266 5.84 -52.22 -20.49
CA LYS A 266 5.17 -50.94 -20.78
C LYS A 266 6.06 -50.08 -21.68
N ASP A 267 5.42 -49.27 -22.50
CA ASP A 267 6.12 -48.33 -23.37
C ASP A 267 6.59 -47.12 -22.57
N ILE A 268 7.76 -46.62 -22.93
CA ILE A 268 8.35 -45.43 -22.31
C ILE A 268 7.83 -44.20 -23.05
N VAL A 269 7.31 -43.25 -22.28
CA VAL A 269 7.02 -41.92 -22.78
C VAL A 269 8.17 -41.04 -22.35
N LEU A 270 8.87 -40.44 -23.31
CA LEU A 270 9.90 -39.46 -22.99
C LEU A 270 9.27 -38.14 -22.58
N PRO A 271 9.93 -37.39 -21.67
CA PRO A 271 9.50 -36.03 -21.37
C PRO A 271 9.62 -35.18 -22.64
N GLY A 272 8.51 -34.56 -23.02
CA GLY A 272 8.42 -33.84 -24.29
C GLY A 272 7.38 -32.74 -24.23
N ARG A 273 7.53 -31.74 -25.12
CA ARG A 273 6.60 -30.64 -25.24
C ARG A 273 5.43 -31.02 -26.14
N LYS A 274 4.21 -30.89 -25.62
CA LYS A 274 2.97 -31.07 -26.38
C LYS A 274 2.47 -29.72 -26.85
N ASN A 275 2.07 -29.64 -28.11
CA ASN A 275 1.43 -28.44 -28.65
C ASN A 275 0.03 -28.30 -28.07
N PHE A 276 -0.24 -27.16 -27.44
CA PHE A 276 -1.56 -26.80 -26.93
C PHE A 276 -2.11 -25.64 -27.75
N THR A 277 -3.28 -25.81 -28.37
CA THR A 277 -3.88 -24.78 -29.22
C THR A 277 -5.01 -24.04 -28.51
N LEU A 278 -4.93 -22.72 -28.51
CA LEU A 278 -5.98 -21.83 -28.01
C LEU A 278 -7.15 -21.75 -28.98
N GLN A 279 -8.36 -21.54 -28.43
CA GLN A 279 -9.58 -21.32 -29.19
C GLN A 279 -10.18 -19.95 -28.85
N ILE A 280 -10.89 -19.36 -29.80
CA ILE A 280 -11.62 -18.11 -29.57
C ILE A 280 -12.68 -18.35 -28.49
N GLY A 281 -12.72 -17.46 -27.48
CA GLY A 281 -13.59 -17.60 -26.31
C GLY A 281 -12.92 -18.25 -25.09
N ASP A 282 -11.71 -18.80 -25.23
CA ASP A 282 -10.92 -19.23 -24.07
C ASP A 282 -10.55 -18.02 -23.19
N LYS A 283 -10.43 -18.25 -21.88
CA LYS A 283 -9.85 -17.28 -20.94
C LYS A 283 -8.46 -17.73 -20.54
N LEU A 284 -7.46 -16.91 -20.81
CA LEU A 284 -6.06 -17.22 -20.55
C LEU A 284 -5.54 -16.39 -19.37
N GLU A 285 -5.01 -17.06 -18.35
CA GLU A 285 -4.27 -16.43 -17.25
C GLU A 285 -2.80 -16.33 -17.65
N ARG A 286 -2.41 -15.16 -18.19
CA ARG A 286 -1.01 -14.88 -18.57
C ARG A 286 -0.26 -14.21 -17.43
N GLN A 287 1.05 -14.41 -17.36
CA GLN A 287 1.91 -13.71 -16.40
C GLN A 287 1.94 -12.20 -16.67
N LEU A 288 2.34 -11.42 -15.65
CA LEU A 288 2.51 -9.98 -15.78
C LEU A 288 3.62 -9.63 -16.76
N ARG A 289 3.42 -8.55 -17.53
CA ARG A 289 4.41 -8.01 -18.48
C ARG A 289 4.50 -6.50 -18.40
N ASN A 290 5.60 -5.94 -18.91
CA ASN A 290 5.79 -4.49 -19.01
C ASN A 290 4.57 -3.83 -19.68
N GLY A 291 4.05 -2.77 -19.07
CA GLY A 291 2.86 -2.07 -19.56
C GLY A 291 1.54 -2.47 -18.91
N ASP A 292 1.49 -3.58 -18.14
CA ASP A 292 0.29 -3.91 -17.36
C ASP A 292 0.08 -2.89 -16.23
N ILE A 293 -1.17 -2.76 -15.77
CA ILE A 293 -1.55 -1.80 -14.72
C ILE A 293 -1.83 -2.54 -13.43
N VAL A 294 -1.25 -2.05 -12.35
CA VAL A 294 -1.47 -2.58 -11.00
C VAL A 294 -1.85 -1.47 -10.04
N LEU A 295 -2.64 -1.81 -9.03
CA LEU A 295 -2.99 -0.90 -7.95
C LEU A 295 -2.04 -1.10 -6.78
N LEU A 296 -1.40 -0.02 -6.34
CA LEU A 296 -0.49 -0.02 -5.21
C LEU A 296 -1.15 0.56 -3.99
N ASN A 297 -0.81 0.01 -2.82
CA ASN A 297 -1.32 0.43 -1.55
C ASN A 297 -0.22 0.40 -0.48
N ARG A 298 -0.05 1.50 0.26
CA ARG A 298 0.71 1.54 1.51
C ARG A 298 -0.23 1.67 2.71
N GLN A 299 -0.14 0.73 3.65
CA GLN A 299 -0.91 0.77 4.90
C GLN A 299 -0.21 1.63 5.96
N PRO A 300 -0.94 2.42 6.77
CA PRO A 300 -2.39 2.62 6.76
C PRO A 300 -2.86 3.57 5.64
N THR A 301 -3.98 3.24 4.99
CA THR A 301 -4.60 4.07 3.94
C THR A 301 -5.52 5.12 4.54
N LEU A 302 -5.04 6.37 4.64
CA LEU A 302 -5.82 7.49 5.21
C LEU A 302 -6.47 8.37 4.13
N HIS A 303 -5.88 8.41 2.94
CA HIS A 303 -6.32 9.29 1.85
C HIS A 303 -6.32 8.54 0.52
N LYS A 304 -7.07 9.07 -0.46
CA LYS A 304 -7.15 8.48 -1.81
C LYS A 304 -5.77 8.29 -2.46
N GLY A 305 -4.82 9.19 -2.19
CA GLY A 305 -3.44 9.09 -2.67
C GLY A 305 -2.61 7.97 -2.04
N SER A 306 -3.11 7.25 -1.03
CA SER A 306 -2.48 6.03 -0.51
C SER A 306 -2.77 4.80 -1.38
N MET A 307 -3.66 4.92 -2.37
CA MET A 307 -4.01 3.87 -3.33
C MET A 307 -3.98 4.41 -4.76
N ILE A 308 -2.93 4.09 -5.52
CA ILE A 308 -2.69 4.66 -6.85
C ILE A 308 -2.36 3.54 -7.83
N ALA A 309 -2.94 3.61 -9.03
CA ALA A 309 -2.60 2.69 -10.11
C ALA A 309 -1.34 3.15 -10.84
N GLN A 310 -0.47 2.19 -11.14
CA GLN A 310 0.79 2.42 -11.85
C GLN A 310 0.99 1.40 -12.96
N THR A 311 1.73 1.81 -13.99
CA THR A 311 2.15 0.93 -15.07
C THR A 311 3.40 0.17 -14.67
N ILE A 312 3.44 -1.14 -14.88
CA ILE A 312 4.54 -1.98 -14.42
C ILE A 312 5.70 -2.00 -15.41
N VAL A 313 6.91 -2.07 -14.85
CA VAL A 313 8.15 -2.36 -15.55
C VAL A 313 8.86 -3.47 -14.79
N ILE A 314 9.15 -4.58 -15.43
CA ILE A 314 9.87 -5.69 -14.81
C ILE A 314 11.35 -5.33 -14.78
N ARG A 315 11.92 -5.33 -13.58
CA ARG A 315 13.35 -5.06 -13.37
C ARG A 315 13.94 -6.14 -12.46
N PRO A 316 15.24 -6.47 -12.58
CA PRO A 316 15.88 -7.44 -11.70
C PRO A 316 15.87 -6.95 -10.23
N GLY A 317 15.84 -7.89 -9.28
CA GLY A 317 15.77 -7.61 -7.85
C GLY A 317 14.58 -8.29 -7.18
N LYS A 318 14.42 -8.06 -5.86
CA LYS A 318 13.35 -8.62 -5.02
C LYS A 318 12.41 -7.57 -4.43
N THR A 319 12.72 -6.29 -4.61
CA THR A 319 11.96 -5.16 -4.08
C THR A 319 11.09 -4.52 -5.17
N ILE A 320 9.97 -3.95 -4.75
CA ILE A 320 9.20 -3.02 -5.60
C ILE A 320 9.99 -1.72 -5.64
N ARG A 321 10.18 -1.11 -6.82
CA ARG A 321 10.86 0.19 -6.88
C ARG A 321 10.01 1.26 -7.51
N MET A 322 10.03 2.45 -6.93
CA MET A 322 9.21 3.57 -7.38
C MET A 322 10.02 4.86 -7.53
N PRO A 323 9.57 5.79 -8.39
CA PRO A 323 10.16 7.10 -8.52
C PRO A 323 10.02 7.91 -7.23
N LEU A 324 11.04 8.72 -6.91
CA LEU A 324 11.06 9.52 -5.68
C LEU A 324 9.90 10.52 -5.59
N ALA A 325 9.33 10.97 -6.72
CA ALA A 325 8.30 11.99 -6.74
C ALA A 325 6.95 11.55 -6.14
N ILE A 326 6.68 10.24 -6.14
CA ILE A 326 5.43 9.66 -5.61
C ILE A 326 5.50 9.26 -4.14
N THR A 327 6.70 9.22 -3.54
CA THR A 327 6.89 8.83 -2.14
C THR A 327 6.05 9.66 -1.18
N SER A 328 5.98 10.97 -1.43
CA SER A 328 5.19 11.91 -0.62
C SER A 328 3.69 11.63 -0.65
N THR A 329 3.19 10.96 -1.71
CA THR A 329 1.77 10.62 -1.86
C THR A 329 1.40 9.41 -1.01
N PHE A 330 2.28 8.42 -0.95
CA PHE A 330 2.15 7.25 -0.06
C PHE A 330 2.61 7.51 1.37
N ASN A 331 3.25 8.66 1.61
CA ASN A 331 3.99 8.96 2.85
C ASN A 331 5.00 7.86 3.18
N ALA A 332 5.70 7.38 2.16
CA ALA A 332 6.60 6.25 2.20
C ALA A 332 8.06 6.69 2.34
N ASP A 333 8.84 5.90 3.07
CA ASP A 333 10.29 5.95 3.11
C ASP A 333 10.88 4.59 2.66
N PHE A 334 12.20 4.45 2.72
CA PHE A 334 12.92 3.28 2.18
C PHE A 334 13.79 2.61 3.24
N ASP A 335 13.34 2.61 4.50
CA ASP A 335 14.06 2.03 5.64
C ASP A 335 13.61 0.59 5.99
N GLY A 336 12.71 0.02 5.19
CA GLY A 336 12.11 -1.30 5.42
C GLY A 336 10.61 -1.35 5.15
N ASP A 337 10.01 -0.20 4.80
CA ASP A 337 8.64 -0.10 4.35
C ASP A 337 8.24 -1.15 3.30
N GLU A 338 7.01 -1.63 3.40
CA GLU A 338 6.41 -2.60 2.48
C GLU A 338 5.13 -2.04 1.85
N MET A 339 4.91 -2.39 0.58
CA MET A 339 3.68 -2.02 -0.14
C MET A 339 2.99 -3.24 -0.73
N ASN A 340 1.66 -3.17 -0.78
CA ASN A 340 0.82 -4.17 -1.41
C ASN A 340 0.57 -3.80 -2.88
N ILE A 341 0.58 -4.81 -3.74
CA ILE A 341 0.19 -4.77 -5.15
C ILE A 341 -1.09 -5.56 -5.30
N HIS A 342 -2.05 -5.02 -6.04
CA HIS A 342 -3.27 -5.70 -6.45
C HIS A 342 -3.40 -5.66 -7.98
N VAL A 343 -3.62 -6.83 -8.59
CA VAL A 343 -3.77 -6.95 -10.05
C VAL A 343 -5.24 -7.03 -10.41
N ALA A 344 -5.69 -6.10 -11.25
CA ALA A 344 -7.07 -6.12 -11.74
C ALA A 344 -7.26 -7.20 -12.81
N GLN A 345 -8.13 -8.17 -12.53
CA GLN A 345 -8.38 -9.30 -13.42
C GLN A 345 -9.28 -8.93 -14.62
N ASN A 346 -10.37 -8.20 -14.38
CA ASN A 346 -11.32 -7.86 -15.41
C ASN A 346 -10.84 -6.67 -16.26
N HIS A 347 -11.12 -6.70 -17.56
CA HIS A 347 -10.82 -5.58 -18.46
C HIS A 347 -11.44 -4.26 -17.98
N ARG A 348 -12.72 -4.28 -17.56
CA ARG A 348 -13.41 -3.09 -17.01
C ARG A 348 -12.68 -2.48 -15.82
N SER A 349 -12.25 -3.31 -14.87
CA SER A 349 -11.51 -2.85 -13.70
C SER A 349 -10.12 -2.31 -14.07
N ARG A 350 -9.44 -2.88 -15.07
CA ARG A 350 -8.18 -2.34 -15.60
C ARG A 350 -8.39 -0.96 -16.22
N THR A 351 -9.46 -0.77 -16.99
CA THR A 351 -9.81 0.54 -17.57
C THR A 351 -10.14 1.56 -16.47
N GLU A 352 -10.90 1.16 -15.45
CA GLU A 352 -11.21 2.01 -14.30
C GLU A 352 -9.93 2.48 -13.59
N LEU A 353 -9.01 1.55 -13.31
CA LEU A 353 -7.71 1.89 -12.73
C LEU A 353 -6.89 2.83 -13.63
N HIS A 354 -6.92 2.62 -14.94
CA HIS A 354 -6.19 3.44 -15.90
C HIS A 354 -6.73 4.88 -16.00
N GLU A 355 -8.05 5.05 -16.02
CA GLU A 355 -8.70 6.34 -16.27
C GLU A 355 -8.98 7.14 -14.98
N LEU A 356 -9.21 6.47 -13.84
CA LEU A 356 -9.58 7.16 -12.60
C LEU A 356 -8.44 7.18 -11.57
N SER A 357 -7.78 6.04 -11.36
CA SER A 357 -6.82 5.88 -10.25
C SER A 357 -5.36 5.97 -10.65
N HIS A 358 -5.05 6.09 -11.95
CA HIS A 358 -3.67 6.14 -12.41
C HIS A 358 -2.97 7.42 -11.93
N ALA A 359 -1.68 7.34 -11.62
CA ALA A 359 -0.89 8.48 -11.11
C ALA A 359 -1.01 9.74 -11.98
N LYS A 360 -1.22 9.56 -13.30
CA LYS A 360 -1.44 10.64 -14.28
C LYS A 360 -2.69 11.50 -13.98
N HIS A 361 -3.72 10.93 -13.36
CA HIS A 361 -4.96 11.65 -13.03
C HIS A 361 -4.97 12.18 -11.59
N LEU A 362 -4.05 11.70 -10.74
CA LEU A 362 -3.98 12.05 -9.33
C LEU A 362 -2.85 13.06 -9.02
N LEU A 363 -2.47 13.89 -9.99
CA LEU A 363 -1.42 14.91 -9.82
C LEU A 363 -1.78 15.94 -8.74
N THR A 364 -3.07 16.28 -8.59
CA THR A 364 -3.55 17.29 -7.63
C THR A 364 -4.43 16.65 -6.55
N SER A 365 -4.24 17.06 -5.30
CA SER A 365 -5.11 16.71 -4.18
C SER A 365 -6.43 17.45 -4.26
N ALA A 366 -7.56 16.74 -4.18
CA ALA A 366 -8.87 17.36 -4.06
C ALA A 366 -9.07 18.08 -2.71
N GLN A 367 -8.38 17.63 -1.65
CA GLN A 367 -8.54 18.20 -0.30
C GLN A 367 -7.89 19.57 -0.17
N SER A 368 -6.66 19.71 -0.66
CA SER A 368 -5.85 20.91 -0.46
C SER A 368 -5.58 21.70 -1.75
N SER A 369 -6.01 21.21 -2.91
CA SER A 369 -5.68 21.78 -4.23
C SER A 369 -4.18 21.94 -4.52
N LYS A 370 -3.34 21.26 -3.72
CA LYS A 370 -1.87 21.17 -3.86
C LYS A 370 -1.48 19.97 -4.70
N SER A 371 -0.26 19.97 -5.22
CA SER A 371 0.23 18.78 -5.93
C SER A 371 0.51 17.62 -4.98
N ASN A 372 0.05 16.45 -5.37
CA ASN A 372 0.34 15.16 -4.72
C ASN A 372 1.74 14.64 -5.06
N LEU A 373 2.23 14.96 -6.26
CA LEU A 373 3.57 14.61 -6.72
C LEU A 373 4.50 15.80 -6.49
N LYS A 374 5.66 15.55 -5.91
CA LYS A 374 6.59 16.60 -5.48
C LYS A 374 8.01 16.17 -5.78
N ILE A 375 8.82 17.10 -6.29
CA ILE A 375 10.26 16.90 -6.39
C ILE A 375 10.85 17.03 -4.98
N VAL A 376 11.57 16.02 -4.53
CA VAL A 376 12.10 15.90 -3.17
C VAL A 376 13.56 15.44 -3.18
N GLN A 377 14.23 15.57 -2.04
CA GLN A 377 15.59 15.07 -1.80
C GLN A 377 16.61 15.54 -2.85
N ASP A 378 17.41 14.63 -3.39
CA ASP A 378 18.58 14.91 -4.24
C ASP A 378 18.22 15.66 -5.50
N SER A 379 17.11 15.30 -6.16
CA SER A 379 16.65 16.03 -7.35
C SER A 379 16.33 17.49 -7.02
N LEU A 380 15.73 17.77 -5.85
CA LEU A 380 15.44 19.15 -5.45
C LEU A 380 16.72 19.94 -5.14
N LEU A 381 17.65 19.32 -4.43
CA LEU A 381 18.95 19.90 -4.11
C LEU A 381 19.76 20.19 -5.38
N ALA A 382 19.80 19.24 -6.31
CA ALA A 382 20.49 19.36 -7.58
C ALA A 382 19.95 20.53 -8.41
N ASN A 383 18.62 20.68 -8.51
CA ASN A 383 18.02 21.81 -9.21
C ASN A 383 18.37 23.16 -8.57
N TYR A 384 18.43 23.21 -7.23
CA TYR A 384 18.89 24.40 -6.52
C TYR A 384 20.35 24.74 -6.84
N LEU A 385 21.26 23.77 -6.68
CA LEU A 385 22.69 23.99 -6.94
C LEU A 385 22.95 24.34 -8.41
N MET A 386 22.32 23.62 -9.33
CA MET A 386 22.46 23.80 -10.77
C MET A 386 21.99 25.18 -11.25
N THR A 387 21.00 25.79 -10.61
CA THR A 387 20.45 27.09 -11.04
C THR A 387 21.13 28.29 -10.40
N LYS A 388 22.10 28.08 -9.50
CA LYS A 388 22.93 29.16 -8.94
C LYS A 388 23.70 29.90 -10.06
N PRO A 389 23.95 31.21 -9.91
CA PRO A 389 24.79 31.96 -10.84
C PRO A 389 26.19 31.33 -10.99
N GLY A 390 26.76 31.40 -12.19
CA GLY A 390 28.13 30.94 -12.46
C GLY A 390 28.30 29.43 -12.71
N MET A 391 27.21 28.64 -12.71
CA MET A 391 27.26 27.20 -12.99
C MET A 391 27.33 26.90 -14.49
N ASN A 392 28.52 27.05 -15.08
CA ASN A 392 28.77 26.74 -16.49
C ASN A 392 29.20 25.28 -16.69
N MET A 393 28.92 24.72 -17.87
CA MET A 393 29.34 23.37 -18.22
C MET A 393 29.84 23.30 -19.67
N THR A 394 30.66 22.29 -19.97
CA THR A 394 31.11 22.05 -21.33
C THR A 394 29.95 21.55 -22.20
N LYS A 395 30.00 21.86 -23.51
CA LYS A 395 29.00 21.41 -24.49
C LYS A 395 28.82 19.89 -24.50
N SER A 396 29.91 19.14 -24.37
CA SER A 396 29.87 17.67 -24.30
C SER A 396 29.08 17.18 -23.08
N ARG A 397 29.36 17.73 -21.89
CA ARG A 397 28.64 17.38 -20.66
C ARG A 397 27.16 17.76 -20.74
N PHE A 398 26.85 18.94 -21.28
CA PHE A 398 25.47 19.39 -21.47
C PHE A 398 24.66 18.42 -22.33
N HIS A 399 25.19 18.01 -23.48
CA HIS A 399 24.51 17.06 -24.35
C HIS A 399 24.39 15.67 -23.74
N ASN A 400 25.42 15.19 -23.04
CA ASN A 400 25.35 13.88 -22.39
C ASN A 400 24.24 13.82 -21.34
N ILE A 401 24.08 14.90 -20.56
CA ILE A 401 22.96 15.01 -19.60
C ILE A 401 21.61 15.07 -20.34
N CYS A 402 21.51 15.83 -21.43
CA CYS A 402 20.29 15.90 -22.22
C CYS A 402 19.88 14.53 -22.80
N CYS A 403 20.85 13.66 -23.12
CA CYS A 403 20.57 12.30 -23.61
C CYS A 403 19.90 11.38 -22.57
N LYS A 404 19.81 11.77 -21.29
CA LYS A 404 19.01 11.06 -20.28
C LYS A 404 17.51 11.32 -20.39
N SER A 405 17.11 12.35 -21.12
CA SER A 405 15.71 12.56 -21.50
C SER A 405 15.32 11.66 -22.69
N GLU A 406 14.02 11.58 -22.97
CA GLU A 406 13.50 10.92 -24.18
C GLU A 406 13.47 11.85 -25.40
N TRP A 407 14.20 12.97 -25.38
CA TRP A 407 14.20 13.91 -26.48
C TRP A 407 15.02 13.42 -27.67
N SER A 408 14.46 13.56 -28.87
CA SER A 408 15.21 13.40 -30.11
C SER A 408 16.24 14.52 -30.29
N ILE A 409 17.28 14.25 -31.09
CA ILE A 409 18.33 15.23 -31.45
C ILE A 409 17.70 16.52 -32.03
N SER A 410 16.66 16.38 -32.85
CA SER A 410 15.91 17.52 -33.41
C SER A 410 15.27 18.39 -32.32
N GLN A 411 14.66 17.78 -31.31
CA GLN A 411 14.05 18.50 -30.18
C GLN A 411 15.10 19.22 -29.33
N ILE A 412 16.24 18.58 -29.07
CA ILE A 412 17.36 19.19 -28.32
C ILE A 412 17.84 20.44 -29.07
N ASN A 413 18.14 20.32 -30.36
CA ASN A 413 18.59 21.45 -31.19
C ASN A 413 17.56 22.59 -31.24
N LYS A 414 16.27 22.28 -31.32
CA LYS A 414 15.20 23.29 -31.31
C LYS A 414 15.16 24.04 -29.97
N LYS A 415 15.23 23.32 -28.85
CA LYS A 415 15.24 23.91 -27.50
C LYS A 415 16.49 24.74 -27.24
N GLU A 416 17.66 24.28 -27.70
CA GLU A 416 18.92 25.04 -27.62
C GLU A 416 18.81 26.38 -28.38
N ARG A 417 18.36 26.34 -29.63
CA ARG A 417 18.15 27.56 -30.45
C ARG A 417 17.16 28.51 -29.81
N ARG A 418 16.09 27.99 -29.19
CA ARG A 418 15.10 28.79 -28.45
C ARG A 418 15.78 29.52 -27.29
N ILE A 419 16.50 28.81 -26.43
CA ILE A 419 17.16 29.42 -25.26
C ILE A 419 18.15 30.49 -25.73
N THR A 420 19.00 30.21 -26.72
CA THR A 420 19.93 31.20 -27.28
C THR A 420 19.23 32.46 -27.77
N ARG A 421 18.09 32.31 -28.46
CA ARG A 421 17.29 33.45 -28.94
C ARG A 421 16.74 34.28 -27.79
N VAL A 422 16.19 33.62 -26.77
CA VAL A 422 15.59 34.29 -25.61
C VAL A 422 16.66 35.02 -24.78
N LEU A 423 17.84 34.42 -24.60
CA LEU A 423 18.96 35.06 -23.90
C LEU A 423 19.43 36.33 -24.63
N LYS A 424 19.52 36.30 -25.97
CA LYS A 424 19.81 37.49 -26.78
C LYS A 424 18.71 38.55 -26.67
N LYS A 425 17.44 38.14 -26.72
CA LYS A 425 16.28 39.04 -26.61
C LYS A 425 16.25 39.82 -25.29
N TYR A 426 16.62 39.17 -24.18
CA TYR A 426 16.62 39.77 -22.85
C TYR A 426 18.01 40.20 -22.35
N ASN A 427 18.99 40.30 -23.27
CA ASN A 427 20.35 40.79 -23.00
C ASN A 427 21.03 40.10 -21.81
N LYS A 428 21.08 38.77 -21.83
CA LYS A 428 21.77 37.96 -20.81
C LYS A 428 23.13 37.47 -21.31
N ASP A 429 24.15 37.66 -20.47
CA ASP A 429 25.56 37.43 -20.83
C ASP A 429 26.08 35.99 -20.65
N TRP A 430 25.20 35.05 -20.26
CA TRP A 430 25.59 33.67 -20.00
C TRP A 430 25.15 32.72 -21.13
N SER A 431 25.91 31.64 -21.33
CA SER A 431 25.71 30.68 -22.42
C SER A 431 24.63 29.64 -22.12
N VAL A 432 23.95 29.11 -23.15
CA VAL A 432 23.00 28.00 -23.02
C VAL A 432 23.60 26.78 -22.32
N TYR A 433 24.92 26.59 -22.43
CA TYR A 433 25.65 25.53 -21.73
C TYR A 433 25.92 25.90 -20.25
N SER A 434 24.85 26.23 -19.53
CA SER A 434 24.85 26.50 -18.09
C SER A 434 23.77 25.66 -17.40
N GLY A 435 23.84 25.56 -16.08
CA GLY A 435 22.81 24.86 -15.31
C GLY A 435 21.42 25.51 -15.43
N ARG A 436 21.35 26.84 -15.61
CA ARG A 436 20.10 27.55 -15.95
C ARG A 436 19.59 27.18 -17.34
N GLY A 437 20.48 27.04 -18.30
CA GLY A 437 20.15 26.55 -19.64
C GLY A 437 19.60 25.13 -19.59
N LEU A 438 20.22 24.24 -18.79
CA LEU A 438 19.77 22.86 -18.63
C LEU A 438 18.38 22.79 -18.00
N PHE A 439 18.12 23.56 -16.94
CA PHE A 439 16.77 23.69 -16.37
C PHE A 439 15.75 24.18 -17.41
N SER A 440 16.14 25.15 -18.21
CA SER A 440 15.29 25.73 -19.27
C SER A 440 14.91 24.71 -20.34
N MET A 441 15.76 23.72 -20.64
CA MET A 441 15.43 22.64 -21.60
C MET A 441 14.17 21.88 -21.20
N MET A 442 13.92 21.73 -19.89
CA MET A 442 12.79 20.96 -19.34
C MET A 442 11.45 21.71 -19.51
N LEU A 443 11.47 23.03 -19.68
CA LEU A 443 10.27 23.86 -19.72
C LEU A 443 9.65 23.99 -21.13
N PRO A 444 8.32 24.14 -21.22
CA PRO A 444 7.62 24.45 -22.48
C PRO A 444 8.02 25.82 -23.06
N ASP A 445 7.93 25.98 -24.39
CA ASP A 445 8.37 27.19 -25.11
C ASP A 445 7.59 28.46 -24.72
N ASN A 446 6.33 28.31 -24.31
CA ASN A 446 5.40 29.39 -23.96
C ASN A 446 5.21 29.52 -22.44
N PHE A 447 6.12 28.96 -21.63
CA PHE A 447 5.98 29.00 -20.18
C PHE A 447 6.52 30.31 -19.58
N PHE A 448 5.72 30.95 -18.73
CA PHE A 448 6.06 32.18 -18.02
C PHE A 448 5.85 31.97 -16.52
N TYR A 449 6.80 32.44 -15.72
CA TYR A 449 6.72 32.35 -14.27
C TYR A 449 7.56 33.43 -13.61
N GLU A 450 6.97 34.12 -12.64
CA GLU A 450 7.66 35.13 -11.85
C GLU A 450 7.25 34.99 -10.39
N LYS A 451 8.24 34.82 -9.50
CA LYS A 451 7.98 34.69 -8.07
C LYS A 451 9.17 35.16 -7.25
N ARG A 452 8.88 35.96 -6.21
CA ARG A 452 9.84 36.31 -5.17
C ARG A 452 9.99 35.14 -4.20
N THR A 453 11.17 34.51 -4.19
CA THR A 453 11.48 33.38 -3.30
C THR A 453 12.51 33.75 -2.24
N GLY A 454 13.44 34.64 -2.55
CA GLY A 454 14.54 35.00 -1.64
C GLY A 454 15.52 33.86 -1.35
N ALA A 455 15.51 32.80 -2.18
CA ALA A 455 16.42 31.66 -2.03
C ALA A 455 17.89 32.07 -2.32
N ASN A 456 18.08 33.05 -3.19
CA ASN A 456 19.32 33.77 -3.37
C ASN A 456 19.12 35.22 -2.92
N THR A 457 20.02 35.75 -2.09
CA THR A 457 19.96 37.15 -1.64
C THR A 457 20.17 38.12 -2.79
N ASP A 458 21.00 37.74 -3.76
CA ASP A 458 21.45 38.62 -4.84
C ASP A 458 20.44 38.63 -6.00
N GLU A 459 19.73 37.50 -6.19
CA GLU A 459 18.65 37.34 -7.16
C GLU A 459 17.39 36.80 -6.48
N PRO A 460 16.64 37.65 -5.74
CA PRO A 460 15.53 37.20 -4.90
C PRO A 460 14.26 36.80 -5.67
N ILE A 461 14.20 37.12 -6.96
CA ILE A 461 13.05 36.85 -7.84
C ILE A 461 13.47 35.83 -8.90
N VAL A 462 12.74 34.72 -8.96
CA VAL A 462 12.84 33.74 -10.04
C VAL A 462 12.02 34.25 -11.21
N VAL A 463 12.66 34.43 -12.37
CA VAL A 463 12.03 34.92 -13.61
C VAL A 463 12.27 33.93 -14.73
N ILE A 464 11.18 33.36 -15.24
CA ILE A 464 11.15 32.48 -16.40
C ILE A 464 10.26 33.14 -17.46
N LYS A 465 10.81 33.33 -18.66
CA LYS A 465 10.07 33.85 -19.82
C LYS A 465 10.34 32.96 -21.03
N GLU A 466 9.29 32.65 -21.78
CA GLU A 466 9.39 31.80 -22.99
C GLU A 466 10.16 30.49 -22.72
N GLY A 467 9.86 29.83 -21.59
CA GLY A 467 10.50 28.59 -21.18
C GLY A 467 11.98 28.70 -20.81
N THR A 468 12.50 29.91 -20.60
CA THR A 468 13.91 30.15 -20.27
C THR A 468 14.04 30.85 -18.92
N LEU A 469 14.82 30.24 -18.01
CA LEU A 469 15.14 30.78 -16.70
C LEU A 469 16.17 31.91 -16.84
N LEU A 470 15.74 33.15 -16.68
CA LEU A 470 16.56 34.35 -16.89
C LEU A 470 17.30 34.80 -15.62
N ALA A 471 16.68 34.64 -14.45
CA ALA A 471 17.19 35.06 -13.15
C ALA A 471 16.57 34.23 -12.01
N GLY A 472 17.27 34.19 -10.88
CA GLY A 472 16.87 33.50 -9.65
C GLY A 472 17.40 32.07 -9.56
N THR A 473 17.29 31.51 -8.35
CA THR A 473 17.66 30.13 -8.04
C THR A 473 16.41 29.34 -7.67
N ILE A 474 16.25 28.15 -8.23
CA ILE A 474 15.07 27.30 -8.05
C ILE A 474 15.12 26.62 -6.68
N SER A 475 14.02 26.71 -5.92
CA SER A 475 13.92 26.20 -4.55
C SER A 475 12.70 25.28 -4.36
N LYS A 476 12.52 24.72 -3.15
CA LYS A 476 11.29 24.01 -2.74
C LYS A 476 10.02 24.80 -3.02
N SER A 477 10.08 26.13 -2.95
CA SER A 477 8.89 26.97 -3.18
C SER A 477 8.46 26.99 -4.65
N ASP A 478 9.35 26.65 -5.58
CA ASP A 478 9.13 26.66 -7.04
C ASP A 478 8.80 25.26 -7.59
N LEU A 479 9.54 24.23 -7.15
CA LEU A 479 9.36 22.83 -7.60
C LEU A 479 8.53 21.96 -6.65
N GLY A 480 8.19 22.48 -5.47
CA GLY A 480 7.36 21.78 -4.51
C GLY A 480 5.88 21.74 -4.89
N GLY A 481 5.05 21.19 -4.01
CA GLY A 481 3.60 21.06 -4.24
C GLY A 481 2.76 22.30 -3.90
N GLY A 482 3.37 23.49 -3.78
CA GLY A 482 2.67 24.73 -3.41
C GLY A 482 1.68 25.22 -4.47
N HIS A 483 0.80 26.17 -4.10
CA HIS A 483 -0.20 26.71 -5.03
C HIS A 483 0.40 27.52 -6.19
N SER A 484 1.49 28.23 -5.91
CA SER A 484 2.25 29.05 -6.87
C SER A 484 3.55 28.36 -7.29
N SER A 485 3.56 27.03 -7.36
CA SER A 485 4.71 26.28 -7.88
C SER A 485 4.62 26.12 -9.39
N ILE A 486 5.78 25.98 -10.04
CA ILE A 486 5.90 25.70 -11.48
C ILE A 486 5.06 24.47 -11.84
N LEU A 487 5.18 23.43 -11.01
CA LEU A 487 4.45 22.17 -11.21
C LEU A 487 2.94 22.36 -11.15
N ARG A 488 2.42 23.22 -10.25
CA ARG A 488 0.98 23.49 -10.19
C ARG A 488 0.48 24.27 -11.40
N ILE A 489 1.25 25.24 -11.88
CA ILE A 489 0.91 26.04 -13.06
C ILE A 489 0.87 25.14 -14.30
N MET A 490 1.89 24.30 -14.47
CA MET A 490 1.91 23.33 -15.56
C MET A 490 0.71 22.39 -15.57
N ILE A 491 0.32 21.85 -14.41
CA ILE A 491 -0.85 20.96 -14.32
C ILE A 491 -2.15 21.68 -14.74
N LYS A 492 -2.24 23.00 -14.52
CA LYS A 492 -3.43 23.80 -14.84
C LYS A 492 -3.46 24.23 -16.30
N GLU A 493 -2.33 24.66 -16.85
CA GLU A 493 -2.26 25.30 -18.16
C GLU A 493 -1.93 24.33 -19.30
N TYR A 494 -1.28 23.21 -19.00
CA TYR A 494 -0.78 22.26 -20.00
C TYR A 494 -1.43 20.89 -19.86
N PRO A 495 -1.45 20.08 -20.94
CA PRO A 495 -1.88 18.71 -20.86
C PRO A 495 -1.08 17.91 -19.82
N VAL A 496 -1.76 16.99 -19.13
CA VAL A 496 -1.20 16.09 -18.10
C VAL A 496 0.12 15.44 -18.54
N LYS A 497 0.22 15.05 -19.82
CA LYS A 497 1.42 14.46 -20.40
C LYS A 497 2.65 15.38 -20.28
N VAL A 498 2.48 16.67 -20.57
CA VAL A 498 3.56 17.67 -20.50
C VAL A 498 4.02 17.88 -19.05
N ALA A 499 3.07 17.92 -18.11
CA ALA A 499 3.39 18.06 -16.69
C ALA A 499 4.15 16.84 -16.15
N LEU A 500 3.75 15.62 -16.54
CA LEU A 500 4.47 14.38 -16.19
C LEU A 500 5.86 14.34 -16.80
N GLU A 501 5.98 14.69 -18.09
CA GLU A 501 7.27 14.72 -18.79
C GLU A 501 8.24 15.69 -18.11
N PHE A 502 7.76 16.85 -17.65
CA PHE A 502 8.57 17.76 -16.85
C PHE A 502 9.00 17.17 -15.51
N ILE A 503 8.10 16.51 -14.76
CA ILE A 503 8.45 15.87 -13.48
C ILE A 503 9.57 14.85 -13.71
N ASP A 504 9.40 13.98 -14.70
CA ASP A 504 10.36 12.94 -15.05
C ASP A 504 11.71 13.55 -15.48
N ASN A 505 11.70 14.52 -16.40
CA ASN A 505 12.91 15.17 -16.90
C ASN A 505 13.65 15.94 -15.79
N VAL A 506 12.92 16.62 -14.89
CA VAL A 506 13.51 17.32 -13.74
C VAL A 506 14.27 16.36 -12.83
N GLN A 507 13.78 15.13 -12.66
CA GLN A 507 14.49 14.12 -11.88
C GLN A 507 15.68 13.55 -12.65
N PHE A 508 15.49 13.14 -13.90
CA PHE A 508 16.54 12.49 -14.70
C PHE A 508 17.75 13.41 -14.93
N LEU A 509 17.51 14.65 -15.36
CA LEU A 509 18.57 15.59 -15.69
C LEU A 509 19.28 16.11 -14.44
N ALA A 510 18.52 16.40 -13.37
CA ALA A 510 19.12 16.91 -12.14
C ALA A 510 19.96 15.84 -11.43
N ASN A 511 19.49 14.58 -11.39
CA ASN A 511 20.26 13.49 -10.80
C ASN A 511 21.54 13.23 -11.61
N GLU A 512 21.48 13.22 -12.94
CA GLU A 512 22.67 13.07 -13.78
C GLU A 512 23.65 14.25 -13.61
N TRP A 513 23.14 15.48 -13.54
CA TRP A 513 23.98 16.64 -13.27
C TRP A 513 24.67 16.53 -11.91
N LEU A 514 23.95 16.06 -10.88
CA LEU A 514 24.47 15.87 -9.53
C LEU A 514 25.55 14.79 -9.48
N MET A 515 25.44 13.72 -10.27
CA MET A 515 26.48 12.69 -10.38
C MET A 515 27.84 13.27 -10.83
N TYR A 516 27.81 14.27 -11.71
CA TYR A 516 29.03 14.94 -12.15
C TYR A 516 29.52 16.05 -11.21
N HIS A 517 28.61 16.68 -10.46
CA HIS A 517 28.98 17.74 -9.51
C HIS A 517 29.51 17.15 -8.20
N GLY A 518 28.90 16.05 -7.74
CA GLY A 518 29.10 15.50 -6.40
C GLY A 518 28.45 16.38 -5.33
N PHE A 519 27.94 15.76 -4.27
CA PHE A 519 27.48 16.47 -3.09
C PHE A 519 27.68 15.61 -1.85
N SER A 520 28.17 16.21 -0.77
CA SER A 520 28.37 15.55 0.51
C SER A 520 28.26 16.56 1.63
N VAL A 521 27.91 16.10 2.83
CA VAL A 521 27.91 16.90 4.05
C VAL A 521 28.84 16.21 5.04
N GLY A 522 29.83 16.93 5.55
CA GLY A 522 30.77 16.42 6.53
C GLY A 522 30.62 17.10 7.89
N ILE A 523 31.35 16.63 8.90
CA ILE A 523 31.33 17.23 10.24
C ILE A 523 31.78 18.70 10.22
N LYS A 524 32.68 19.07 9.29
CA LYS A 524 33.15 20.45 9.09
C LYS A 524 32.03 21.42 8.73
N ASP A 525 30.99 20.94 8.04
CA ASP A 525 29.82 21.76 7.68
C ASP A 525 28.96 22.08 8.92
N CYS A 526 29.15 21.35 10.02
CA CYS A 526 28.50 21.59 11.29
C CYS A 526 29.33 22.44 12.26
N ILE A 527 30.52 22.93 11.89
CA ILE A 527 31.37 23.73 12.80
C ILE A 527 31.09 25.23 12.57
N ALA A 528 30.65 25.92 13.62
CA ALA A 528 30.44 27.37 13.59
C ALA A 528 31.75 28.12 13.82
N THR A 529 31.98 29.23 13.10
CA THR A 529 33.21 30.03 13.25
C THR A 529 33.18 31.02 14.40
N LYS A 530 31.99 31.30 14.98
CA LYS A 530 31.76 32.36 15.98
C LYS A 530 31.21 31.80 17.30
N GLU A 531 31.83 30.76 17.82
CA GLU A 531 31.36 30.07 19.02
C GLU A 531 31.25 30.98 20.25
N GLU A 532 32.20 31.91 20.43
CA GLU A 532 32.16 32.85 21.56
C GLU A 532 30.99 33.83 21.53
N GLU A 533 30.63 34.35 20.35
CA GLU A 533 29.48 35.25 20.22
C GLU A 533 28.18 34.53 20.59
N ILE A 534 28.08 33.24 20.21
CA ILE A 534 26.94 32.39 20.52
C ILE A 534 26.88 32.13 22.03
N LYS A 535 27.99 31.75 22.66
CA LYS A 535 28.06 31.53 24.12
C LYS A 535 27.65 32.78 24.90
N ARG A 536 28.20 33.95 24.57
CA ARG A 536 27.84 35.21 25.25
C ARG A 536 26.35 35.56 25.11
N ALA A 537 25.75 35.32 23.95
CA ALA A 537 24.33 35.57 23.72
C ALA A 537 23.44 34.61 24.54
N ILE A 538 23.85 33.35 24.65
CA ILE A 538 23.17 32.33 25.44
C ILE A 538 23.29 32.65 26.94
N ASP A 539 24.49 32.99 27.42
CA ASP A 539 24.74 33.35 28.83
C ASP A 539 23.89 34.55 29.28
N LYS A 540 23.74 35.56 28.42
CA LYS A 540 22.87 36.71 28.69
C LYS A 540 21.41 36.28 28.90
N CYS A 541 20.89 35.36 28.08
CA CYS A 541 19.53 34.88 28.20
C CYS A 541 19.34 33.97 29.42
N PHE A 542 20.36 33.20 29.81
CA PHE A 542 20.35 32.44 31.07
C PHE A 542 20.31 33.36 32.30
N MET A 543 21.04 34.48 32.28
CA MET A 543 20.93 35.48 33.34
C MET A 543 19.52 36.08 33.42
N GLU A 544 18.89 36.38 32.28
CA GLU A 544 17.49 36.83 32.22
C GLU A 544 16.53 35.78 32.83
N ALA A 545 16.75 34.48 32.55
CA ALA A 545 15.95 33.38 33.09
C ALA A 545 16.11 33.24 34.62
N THR A 546 17.35 33.26 35.13
CA THR A 546 17.65 33.17 36.57
C THR A 546 17.07 34.35 37.34
N LEU A 547 17.14 35.56 36.77
CA LEU A 547 16.51 36.74 37.37
C LEU A 547 14.99 36.59 37.45
N ALA A 548 14.36 36.10 36.38
CA ALA A 548 12.91 35.87 36.33
C ALA A 548 12.44 34.84 37.35
N GLU A 549 13.26 33.81 37.62
CA GLU A 549 13.01 32.80 38.65
C GLU A 549 13.02 33.40 40.06
N GLN A 550 13.97 34.30 40.35
CA GLN A 550 14.13 34.91 41.67
C GLN A 550 13.10 36.02 41.96
N THR A 551 12.70 36.79 40.93
CA THR A 551 11.80 37.95 41.10
C THR A 551 10.31 37.59 41.07
N THR A 552 9.93 36.49 40.42
CA THR A 552 8.51 36.18 40.17
C THR A 552 7.99 35.13 41.16
N LYS A 553 7.13 35.57 42.10
CA LYS A 553 6.57 34.68 43.14
C LYS A 553 5.47 33.74 42.64
N ASN A 554 4.68 34.17 41.64
CA ASN A 554 3.61 33.36 41.08
C ASN A 554 4.21 32.27 40.17
N THR A 555 3.93 31.01 40.48
CA THR A 555 4.50 29.83 39.80
C THR A 555 4.20 29.79 38.30
N ALA A 556 2.96 30.09 37.89
CA ALA A 556 2.57 30.05 36.48
C ALA A 556 3.24 31.17 35.65
N ILE A 557 3.36 32.37 36.23
CA ILE A 557 4.00 33.52 35.57
C ILE A 557 5.53 33.31 35.53
N LYS A 558 6.09 32.70 36.58
CA LYS A 558 7.51 32.35 36.65
C LYS A 558 7.87 31.38 35.53
N GLU A 559 7.11 30.30 35.38
CA GLU A 559 7.35 29.29 34.34
C GLU A 559 7.22 29.88 32.93
N ALA A 560 6.21 30.73 32.69
CA ALA A 560 6.05 31.41 31.41
C ALA A 560 7.25 32.31 31.05
N ARG A 561 7.73 33.13 32.00
CA ARG A 561 8.87 34.05 31.77
C ARG A 561 10.20 33.30 31.56
N VAL A 562 10.42 32.23 32.31
CA VAL A 562 11.62 31.38 32.13
C VAL A 562 11.58 30.71 30.76
N ASN A 563 10.44 30.14 30.37
CA ASN A 563 10.27 29.52 29.05
C ASN A 563 10.42 30.53 27.90
N GLU A 564 9.96 31.76 28.08
CA GLU A 564 10.16 32.85 27.11
C GLU A 564 11.65 33.18 26.94
N ALA A 565 12.38 33.35 28.04
CA ALA A 565 13.81 33.65 28.01
C ALA A 565 14.64 32.51 27.38
N LEU A 566 14.33 31.25 27.70
CA LEU A 566 14.97 30.08 27.09
C LEU A 566 14.62 29.93 25.60
N SER A 567 13.37 30.20 25.21
CA SER A 567 12.96 30.18 23.80
C SER A 567 13.68 31.27 23.00
N LYS A 568 13.81 32.47 23.58
CA LYS A 568 14.57 33.58 23.02
C LYS A 568 16.06 33.24 22.88
N ALA A 569 16.66 32.58 23.88
CA ALA A 569 18.05 32.10 23.82
C ALA A 569 18.25 31.17 22.62
N ARG A 570 17.38 30.18 22.46
CA ARG A 570 17.39 29.22 21.34
C ARG A 570 17.26 29.92 19.98
N ASP A 571 16.33 30.87 19.86
CA ASP A 571 16.07 31.52 18.58
C ASP A 571 17.19 32.51 18.18
N ILE A 572 17.79 33.22 19.16
CA ILE A 572 18.98 34.06 18.94
C ILE A 572 20.21 33.20 18.59
N GLY A 573 20.44 32.13 19.35
CA GLY A 573 21.51 31.17 19.09
C GLY A 573 21.43 30.60 17.68
N MET A 574 20.22 30.24 17.24
CA MET A 574 19.97 29.76 15.88
C MET A 574 20.28 30.80 14.79
N LYS A 575 19.93 32.07 15.01
CA LYS A 575 20.23 33.14 14.06
C LYS A 575 21.73 33.41 13.96
N LEU A 576 22.42 33.49 15.09
CA LEU A 576 23.87 33.69 15.14
C LEU A 576 24.63 32.50 14.54
N ALA A 577 24.20 31.27 14.83
CA ALA A 577 24.76 30.07 14.23
C ALA A 577 24.62 30.07 12.71
N LYS A 578 23.46 30.48 12.18
CA LYS A 578 23.25 30.61 10.74
C LYS A 578 24.20 31.63 10.10
N ASP A 579 24.37 32.79 10.73
CA ASP A 579 25.25 33.85 10.23
C ASP A 579 26.74 33.50 10.40
N ALA A 580 27.07 32.60 11.33
CA ALA A 580 28.41 32.09 11.57
C ALA A 580 28.84 30.96 10.62
N LEU A 581 27.91 30.38 9.86
CA LEU A 581 28.23 29.37 8.86
C LEU A 581 28.53 30.03 7.51
N ARG A 582 29.48 29.47 6.76
CA ARG A 582 29.87 30.02 5.45
C ARG A 582 28.72 29.92 4.44
N LYS A 583 28.64 30.88 3.51
CA LYS A 583 27.63 30.89 2.43
C LYS A 583 27.71 29.69 1.48
N ASP A 584 28.89 29.10 1.34
CA ASP A 584 29.19 27.92 0.51
C ASP A 584 29.02 26.58 1.25
N ASN A 585 28.51 26.61 2.49
CA ASN A 585 28.31 25.41 3.30
C ASN A 585 27.25 24.46 2.68
N ASN A 586 27.57 23.17 2.65
CA ASN A 586 26.70 22.13 2.10
C ASN A 586 25.43 21.93 2.93
N PHE A 587 25.53 21.98 4.26
CA PHE A 587 24.38 21.91 5.17
C PHE A 587 23.40 23.07 4.94
N ILE A 588 23.90 24.29 4.77
CA ILE A 588 23.04 25.44 4.44
C ILE A 588 22.37 25.21 3.07
N SER A 589 23.09 24.63 2.12
CA SER A 589 22.53 24.33 0.80
C SER A 589 21.36 23.33 0.84
N THR A 590 21.37 22.34 1.74
CA THR A 590 20.23 21.41 1.91
C THR A 590 19.02 22.11 2.55
N VAL A 591 19.26 22.97 3.54
CA VAL A 591 18.18 23.73 4.21
C VAL A 591 17.59 24.79 3.29
N THR A 592 18.42 25.56 2.60
CA THR A 592 17.98 26.64 1.68
C THR A 592 17.29 26.11 0.43
N SER A 593 17.75 24.98 -0.13
CA SER A 593 17.01 24.29 -1.20
C SER A 593 15.67 23.73 -0.72
N GLY A 594 15.56 23.42 0.57
CA GLY A 594 14.42 22.77 1.20
C GLY A 594 14.34 21.27 0.91
N SER A 595 15.47 20.64 0.53
CA SER A 595 15.56 19.21 0.27
C SER A 595 15.42 18.38 1.54
N LYS A 596 16.15 18.76 2.60
CA LYS A 596 16.11 18.13 3.92
C LYS A 596 16.70 19.05 4.99
N GLY A 597 16.14 18.96 6.20
CA GLY A 597 16.54 19.76 7.37
C GLY A 597 15.85 21.12 7.43
N ASP A 598 15.64 21.60 8.65
CA ASP A 598 15.20 22.96 8.93
C ASP A 598 16.32 23.72 9.65
N PHE A 599 16.21 25.05 9.73
CA PHE A 599 17.17 25.88 10.49
C PHE A 599 17.26 25.47 11.98
N LEU A 600 16.22 24.82 12.50
CA LEU A 600 16.18 24.26 13.85
C LEU A 600 17.07 23.03 13.99
N THR A 601 17.25 22.26 12.91
CA THR A 601 18.10 21.07 12.88
C THR A 601 19.59 21.45 12.83
N SER A 602 19.96 22.52 12.12
CA SER A 602 21.34 23.07 12.14
C SER A 602 21.81 23.36 13.56
N HIS A 603 20.92 23.89 14.40
CA HIS A 603 21.30 24.32 15.74
C HIS A 603 21.56 23.14 16.69
N ARG A 604 20.75 22.07 16.63
CA ARG A 604 20.90 20.88 17.48
C ARG A 604 22.08 19.98 17.12
N SER A 605 22.64 20.14 15.93
CA SER A 605 23.83 19.39 15.48
C SER A 605 25.14 20.10 15.82
N LEU A 606 25.05 21.36 16.29
CA LEU A 606 26.15 22.17 16.80
C LEU A 606 26.37 22.00 18.32
N ASP A 607 25.41 21.37 19.00
CA ASP A 607 25.54 20.82 20.36
C ASP A 607 26.19 19.43 20.29
#